data_AF-A0A0K0ESU8-F1
#
_entry.id   AF-A0A0K0ESU8-F1
#
_cell.length_a   1.000
_cell.length_b   1.000
_cell.length_c   1.000
_cell.angle_alpha   90.00
_cell.angle_beta   90.00
_cell.angle_gamma   90.00
#
_symmetry.space_group_name_H-M   'P 1'
#
loop_
_entity.id
_entity.type
_entity.pdbx_description
1 polymer ?
#
loop_
_entity_poly.entity_id
_entity_poly.type
_entity_poly.pdbx_seq_one_letter_code
_entity_poly.pdbx_strand_id
1 'polypeptide(L)' 'MHYKEACFERNEKIDLFNNEETFEEKVRQYLGRKDITAQEFEPKRKYIVSQCEETKPKKIYEKRSIVK' A
#
# COMPACT_ATOMS: atom_id res chain seq x y z
N MET A 1 -9.29 20.03 -23.30
CA MET A 1 -9.27 18.55 -23.40
C MET A 1 -8.81 17.85 -22.11
N HIS A 2 -8.02 18.50 -21.25
CA HIS A 2 -7.43 17.87 -20.05
C HIS A 2 -8.38 17.48 -18.91
N TYR A 3 -9.58 18.07 -18.82
CA TYR A 3 -10.52 17.76 -17.74
C TYR A 3 -11.04 16.31 -17.81
N LYS A 4 -11.28 15.80 -19.03
CA LYS A 4 -11.80 14.45 -19.23
C LYS A 4 -10.76 13.40 -18.82
N GLU A 5 -9.50 13.62 -19.21
CA GLU A 5 -8.36 12.75 -18.86
C GLU A 5 -8.10 12.74 -17.35
N ALA A 6 -8.05 13.92 -16.72
CA ALA A 6 -7.88 14.02 -15.27
C ALA A 6 -9.02 13.35 -14.48
N CYS A 7 -10.25 13.37 -15.02
CA CYS A 7 -11.39 12.67 -14.44
C CYS A 7 -11.22 11.14 -14.55
N PHE A 8 -10.81 10.62 -15.71
CA PHE A 8 -10.54 9.20 -15.89
C PHE A 8 -9.45 8.69 -14.95
N GLU A 9 -8.30 9.36 -14.91
CA GLU A 9 -7.20 8.98 -14.02
C GLU A 9 -7.62 8.96 -12.55
N ARG A 10 -8.48 9.90 -12.15
CA ARG A 10 -8.99 9.95 -10.77
C ARG A 10 -9.94 8.80 -10.47
N ASN A 11 -10.81 8.45 -11.41
CA ASN A 11 -11.74 7.33 -11.25
C ASN A 11 -11.00 5.99 -11.21
N GLU A 12 -10.01 5.78 -12.09
CA GLU A 12 -9.17 4.57 -12.07
C GLU A 12 -8.47 4.39 -10.71
N LYS A 13 -7.93 5.49 -10.14
CA LYS A 13 -7.30 5.44 -8.81
C LYS A 13 -8.27 5.10 -7.69
N ILE A 14 -9.54 5.47 -7.81
CA ILE A 14 -10.58 5.14 -6.83
C ILE A 14 -10.98 3.66 -6.97
N ASP A 15 -11.07 3.15 -8.20
CA ASP A 15 -11.44 1.77 -8.48
C ASP A 15 -10.44 0.76 -7.89
N LEU A 16 -9.17 1.14 -7.69
CA LEU A 16 -8.17 0.32 -7.00
C LEU A 16 -8.63 -0.18 -5.62
N PHE A 17 -9.48 0.57 -4.93
CA PHE A 17 -9.96 0.19 -3.59
C PHE A 17 -11.01 -0.93 -3.61
N ASN A 18 -11.56 -1.26 -4.79
CA ASN A 18 -12.55 -2.33 -4.96
C ASN A 18 -11.94 -3.72 -5.20
N ASN A 19 -10.62 -3.81 -5.44
CA ASN A 19 -9.93 -5.08 -5.72
C ASN A 19 -9.72 -5.94 -4.46
N GLU A 20 -9.36 -7.22 -4.62
CA GLU A 20 -9.08 -8.15 -3.50
C GLU A 20 -7.68 -7.98 -2.87
N GLU A 21 -6.90 -7.00 -3.32
CA GLU A 21 -5.58 -6.69 -2.78
C GLU A 21 -5.61 -6.27 -1.30
N THR A 22 -4.47 -6.42 -0.63
CA THR A 22 -4.28 -5.95 0.74
C THR A 22 -4.39 -4.42 0.82
N PHE A 23 -4.73 -3.91 2.00
CA PHE A 23 -4.80 -2.46 2.23
C PHE A 23 -3.47 -1.77 1.93
N GLU A 24 -2.36 -2.45 2.20
CA GLU A 24 -1.01 -1.94 1.95
C GLU A 24 -0.73 -1.79 0.45
N GLU A 25 -1.09 -2.80 -0.35
CA GLU A 25 -0.94 -2.76 -1.81
C GLU A 25 -1.78 -1.64 -2.43
N LYS A 26 -3.05 -1.53 -2.04
CA LYS A 26 -3.97 -0.48 -2.52
C LYS A 26 -3.43 0.92 -2.27
N VAL A 27 -2.99 1.19 -1.05
CA VAL A 27 -2.48 2.51 -0.67
C VAL A 27 -1.15 2.82 -1.37
N ARG A 28 -0.27 1.83 -1.54
CA ARG A 28 0.98 1.98 -2.31
C ARG A 28 0.73 2.33 -3.77
N GLN A 29 -0.22 1.65 -4.42
CA GLN A 29 -0.61 1.94 -5.80
C GLN A 29 -1.23 3.33 -5.92
N TYR A 30 -2.15 3.70 -5.02
CA TYR A 30 -2.80 5.01 -5.03
C TYR A 30 -1.82 6.17 -4.88
N LEU A 31 -0.87 6.05 -3.95
CA LEU A 31 0.15 7.08 -3.68
C LEU A 31 1.37 7.00 -4.60
N GLY A 32 1.53 5.91 -5.36
CA GLY A 32 2.71 5.66 -6.20
C GLY A 32 4.00 5.49 -5.38
N ARG A 33 3.91 4.96 -4.16
CA ARG A 33 5.04 4.81 -3.22
C ARG A 33 5.19 3.38 -2.74
N LYS A 34 6.43 2.93 -2.53
CA LYS A 34 6.75 1.59 -2.00
C LYS A 34 7.29 1.62 -0.57
N ASP A 35 7.76 2.78 -0.11
CA ASP A 35 8.38 3.00 1.19
C ASP A 35 7.37 3.33 2.29
N ILE A 36 6.16 2.78 2.20
CA ILE A 36 5.08 2.99 3.16
C ILE A 36 4.47 1.66 3.57
N THR A 37 3.93 1.62 4.78
CA THR A 37 2.95 0.62 5.21
C THR A 37 1.61 1.30 5.42
N ALA A 38 0.52 0.54 5.27
CA ALA A 38 -0.81 1.05 5.52
C ALA A 38 -1.66 0.06 6.31
N GLN A 39 -2.47 0.59 7.22
CA GLN A 39 -3.47 -0.16 7.96
C GLN A 39 -4.83 0.48 7.74
N GLU A 40 -5.86 -0.34 7.55
CA GLU A 40 -7.23 0.15 7.55
C GLU A 40 -7.66 0.51 8.98
N PHE A 41 -8.02 1.77 9.18
CA PHE A 41 -8.53 2.29 10.45
C PHE A 41 -10.06 2.30 10.46
N GLU A 42 -10.66 2.72 9.34
CA GLU A 42 -12.10 2.61 9.10
C GLU A 42 -12.33 1.86 7.80
N PRO A 43 -13.14 0.77 7.80
CA PRO A 43 -13.43 -0.03 6.61
C PRO A 43 -13.80 0.79 5.39
N LYS A 44 -13.01 0.65 4.32
CA LYS A 44 -13.19 1.34 3.03
C LYS A 44 -13.28 2.87 3.12
N ARG A 45 -12.75 3.47 4.19
CA ARG A 45 -12.87 4.91 4.45
C ARG A 45 -11.56 5.57 4.84
N LYS A 46 -10.84 5.03 5.81
CA LYS A 46 -9.62 5.66 6.35
C LYS A 46 -8.50 4.66 6.51
N TYR A 47 -7.33 5.09 6.07
CA TYR A 47 -6.09 4.34 6.16
C TYR A 47 -5.09 5.15 6.98
N ILE A 48 -4.44 4.49 7.94
CA ILE A 48 -3.26 5.03 8.62
C ILE A 48 -2.06 4.64 7.76
N VAL A 49 -1.30 5.64 7.32
CA VAL A 49 -0.11 5.45 6.49
C VAL A 49 1.12 5.79 7.30
N SER A 50 2.06 4.86 7.37
CA SER A 50 3.37 5.05 8.02
C SER A 50 4.47 4.97 6.98
N GLN A 51 5.48 5.84 7.08
CA GLN A 51 6.65 5.78 6.21
C GLN A 51 7.67 4.80 6.80
N CYS A 52 8.21 3.93 5.94
CA CYS A 52 9.30 3.03 6.28
C CYS A 52 10.64 3.73 6.06
N GLU A 53 11.56 3.59 7.02
CA GLU A 53 12.95 3.97 6.82
C GLU A 53 13.75 2.78 6.29
N GLU A 54 14.53 3.00 5.24
CA GLU A 54 15.41 1.98 4.71
C GLU A 54 16.58 1.75 5.68
N THR A 55 16.70 0.51 6.16
CA THR A 55 17.85 0.09 6.96
C THR A 55 18.80 -0.74 6.10
N LYS A 56 20.12 -0.58 6.31
CA LYS A 56 21.14 -1.46 5.72
C LYS A 56 21.52 -2.53 6.75
N PRO A 57 20.82 -3.68 6.80
CA PRO A 57 21.13 -4.71 7.78
C PRO A 57 22.49 -5.32 7.48
N LYS A 58 23.32 -5.51 8.51
CA LYS A 58 24.59 -6.23 8.37
C LYS A 58 24.37 -7.71 8.05
N LYS A 59 23.31 -8.30 8.63
CA LYS A 59 22.86 -9.68 8.42
C LYS A 59 21.35 -9.74 8.69
N ILE A 60 20.63 -10.54 7.90
CA ILE A 60 19.21 -10.86 8.09
C ILE A 60 19.15 -12.33 8.53
N TYR A 61 18.45 -12.62 9.62
CA TYR A 61 18.31 -13.96 10.17
C TYR A 61 16.87 -14.44 10.05
N GLU A 62 16.67 -15.65 9.54
CA GLU A 62 15.37 -16.32 9.51
C GLU A 62 15.29 -17.31 10.68
N LYS A 63 14.28 -17.17 11.55
CA LYS A 63 14.03 -18.15 12.62
C LYS A 63 13.24 -19.32 12.04
N ARG A 64 13.89 -20.47 11.84
CA ARG A 64 13.22 -21.71 11.47
C ARG A 64 12.76 -22.46 12.73
N SER A 65 11.45 -22.70 12.84
CA SER A 65 10.90 -23.58 13.87
C SER A 65 11.29 -25.02 13.55
N ILE A 66 12.20 -25.60 14.33
CA ILE A 66 12.45 -27.04 14.29
C ILE A 66 11.28 -27.69 15.03
N VAL A 67 10.32 -28.22 14.28
CA VAL A 67 9.28 -29.09 14.83
C VAL A 67 9.97 -30.41 15.20
N LYS A 68 9.96 -30.76 16.48
CA LYS A 68 10.41 -32.07 16.99
C LYS A 68 9.29 -33.09 16.88
#